data_AF-A0A1G1JRA5-F1
#
_entry.id   AF-A0A1G1JRA5-F1
#
_cell.length_a   1.000
_cell.length_b   1.000
_cell.length_c   1.000
_cell.angle_alpha   90.00
_cell.angle_beta   90.00
_cell.angle_gamma   90.00
#
_symmetry.space_group_name_H-M   'P 1'
#
loop_
_entity.id
_entity.type
_entity.pdbx_description
1 polymer ?
#
loop_
_entity_poly.entity_id
_entity_poly.type
_entity_poly.pdbx_seq_one_letter_code
_entity_poly.pdbx_strand_id
1 'polypeptide(L)' 'MIDQEVRRIIDECYKKAKDELTVHKDKLKLLAEKLLEEEVMEVEEAKALLGLNKDAGTA' A
#
# COMPACT_ATOMS: atom_id res chain seq x y z
N MET A 1 -10.34 -23.78 -20.97
CA MET A 1 -10.97 -23.83 -19.63
C MET A 1 -9.98 -23.67 -18.47
N ILE A 2 -8.67 -23.85 -18.64
CA ILE A 2 -7.69 -23.53 -17.58
C ILE A 2 -7.16 -22.09 -17.74
N ASP A 3 -6.80 -21.69 -18.96
CA ASP A 3 -6.22 -20.36 -19.22
C ASP A 3 -7.17 -19.20 -18.87
N GLN A 4 -8.48 -19.41 -19.03
CA GLN A 4 -9.50 -18.44 -18.66
C GLN A 4 -9.57 -18.24 -17.15
N GLU A 5 -9.41 -19.31 -16.37
CA GLU A 5 -9.45 -19.24 -14.91
C GLU A 5 -8.19 -18.57 -14.35
N VAL A 6 -7.02 -18.88 -14.91
CA VAL A 6 -5.76 -18.20 -14.57
C VAL A 6 -5.87 -16.70 -14.83
N ARG A 7 -6.40 -16.32 -16.01
CA ARG A 7 -6.62 -14.90 -16.32
C ARG A 7 -7.58 -14.24 -15.34
N ARG A 8 -8.69 -14.91 -15.00
CA ARG A 8 -9.68 -14.39 -14.03
C ARG A 8 -9.05 -14.10 -12.67
N ILE A 9 -8.22 -15.02 -12.16
CA ILE A 9 -7.52 -14.85 -10.88
C ILE A 9 -6.57 -13.66 -10.93
N ILE A 10 -5.81 -13.51 -12.02
CA ILE A 10 -4.88 -12.39 -12.19
C ILE A 10 -5.67 -11.06 -12.22
N ASP A 11 -6.76 -11.00 -12.98
CA ASP A 11 -7.60 -9.81 -13.11
C ASP A 11 -8.26 -9.43 -11.76
N GLU A 12 -8.73 -10.41 -11.00
CA GLU A 12 -9.29 -10.22 -9.66
C GLU A 12 -8.24 -9.68 -8.69
N CYS A 13 -7.05 -10.28 -8.67
CA CYS A 13 -5.92 -9.82 -7.83
C CYS A 13 -5.48 -8.40 -8.22
N TYR A 14 -5.38 -8.10 -9.52
CA TYR A 14 -5.04 -6.78 -10.02
C TYR A 14 -6.08 -5.74 -9.61
N LYS A 15 -7.37 -6.06 -9.79
CA LYS A 15 -8.46 -5.18 -9.39
C LYS A 15 -8.44 -4.91 -7.89
N LYS A 16 -8.29 -5.96 -7.08
CA LYS A 16 -8.20 -5.83 -5.62
C LYS A 16 -7.03 -4.92 -5.21
N ALA A 17 -5.85 -5.13 -5.79
CA ALA A 17 -4.69 -4.28 -5.51
C ALA A 17 -4.95 -2.82 -5.91
N LYS A 18 -5.48 -2.60 -7.12
CA LYS A 18 -5.80 -1.26 -7.61
C LYS A 18 -6.84 -0.56 -6.73
N ASP A 19 -7.88 -1.26 -6.32
CA ASP A 19 -8.94 -0.72 -5.46
C ASP A 19 -8.35 -0.33 -4.10
N GLU A 20 -7.53 -1.19 -3.48
CA GLU A 20 -6.86 -0.90 -2.20
C GLU A 20 -5.95 0.34 -2.29
N LEU A 21 -5.11 0.41 -3.34
CA LEU A 21 -4.23 1.55 -3.59
C LEU A 21 -5.03 2.84 -3.89
N THR A 22 -6.21 2.71 -4.49
CA THR A 22 -7.09 3.86 -4.78
C THR A 22 -7.78 4.36 -3.52
N VAL A 23 -8.27 3.46 -2.66
CA VAL A 23 -8.86 3.79 -1.35
C VAL A 23 -7.85 4.51 -0.46
N HIS A 24 -6.58 4.11 -0.53
CA HIS A 24 -5.49 4.70 0.25
C HIS A 24 -4.60 5.66 -0.54
N LYS A 25 -5.12 6.25 -1.62
CA LYS A 25 -4.34 7.09 -2.55
C LYS A 25 -3.69 8.29 -1.87
N ASP A 26 -4.35 8.88 -0.87
CA ASP A 26 -3.81 10.02 -0.13
C ASP A 26 -2.57 9.64 0.68
N LYS A 27 -2.59 8.45 1.32
CA LYS A 27 -1.45 7.89 2.02
C LYS A 27 -0.29 7.55 1.08
N LEU A 28 -0.62 7.04 -0.11
CA LEU A 28 0.35 6.79 -1.20
C LEU A 28 1.04 8.07 -1.66
N LYS A 29 0.27 9.15 -1.85
CA LYS A 29 0.83 10.46 -2.21
C LYS A 29 1.74 11.00 -1.12
N LEU A 30 1.31 10.92 0.14
CA LEU A 30 2.11 11.35 1.28
C LEU A 30 3.46 10.61 1.35
N LEU A 31 3.44 9.29 1.15
CA LEU A 31 4.66 8.49 1.10
C LEU A 31 5.56 8.89 -0.08
N ALA A 32 4.98 9.11 -1.26
CA ALA A 32 5.72 9.51 -2.45
C ALA A 32 6.34 10.91 -2.32
N GLU A 33 5.59 11.88 -1.79
CA GLU A 33 6.08 13.23 -1.51
C GLU A 33 7.26 13.19 -0.54
N LYS A 34 7.14 12.41 0.53
CA LYS A 34 8.21 12.30 1.52
C LYS A 34 9.45 11.56 0.99
N LEU A 35 9.28 10.56 0.13
CA LEU A 35 10.40 9.89 -0.56
C LEU A 35 11.10 10.81 -1.56
N LEU A 36 10.38 11.76 -2.18
CA LEU A 36 11.00 12.77 -3.03
C LEU A 36 11.85 13.77 -2.24
N GLU A 37 11.51 14.04 -0.97
CA GLU A 37 12.27 14.92 -0.09
C GLU A 37 13.54 14.25 0.47
N GLU A 38 13.40 13.02 0.99
CA GLU A 38 14.46 12.33 1.75
C GLU A 38 15.31 11.38 0.88
N GLU A 39 14.90 11.12 -0.37
CA GLU A 39 15.46 10.14 -1.33
C GLU A 39 15.41 8.67 -0.89
N VAL A 40 15.54 8.40 0.41
CA VAL A 40 15.48 7.10 1.06
C VAL A 40 14.67 7.23 2.35
N MET A 41 13.86 6.23 2.64
CA MET A 41 13.05 6.18 3.86
C MET A 41 13.15 4.80 4.48
N GLU A 42 13.34 4.75 5.79
CA GLU A 42 13.34 3.49 6.54
C GLU A 42 11.92 2.96 6.74
N VAL A 43 11.80 1.64 6.87
CA VAL A 43 10.49 0.98 6.98
C VAL A 43 9.70 1.47 8.20
N GLU A 44 10.37 1.75 9.32
CA GLU A 44 9.72 2.24 10.54
C GLU A 44 9.21 3.69 10.39
N GLU A 45 9.93 4.53 9.64
CA GLU A 45 9.50 5.89 9.32
C GLU A 45 8.29 5.88 8.39
N ALA A 46 8.30 5.01 7.37
CA ALA A 46 7.16 4.81 6.49
C ALA A 46 5.92 4.33 7.26
N LYS A 47 6.09 3.36 8.18
CA LYS A 47 4.98 2.89 9.02
C LYS A 47 4.46 3.98 9.95
N ALA A 48 5.35 4.78 10.55
CA ALA A 48 4.95 5.91 11.39
C ALA A 48 4.14 6.94 10.58
N LEU A 49 4.65 7.31 9.40
CA LEU A 49 4.00 8.26 8.48
C LEU A 49 2.61 7.80 8.03
N LEU A 50 2.45 6.49 7.79
CA LEU A 50 1.20 5.89 7.32
C LEU A 50 0.22 5.53 8.47
N GLY A 51 0.65 5.73 9.72
CA GLY A 51 -0.11 5.35 10.92
C GLY A 51 -0.23 3.83 11.11
N LEU A 52 0.73 3.07 10.62
CA LEU A 52 0.80 1.61 10.68
C LEU A 52 1.55 1.09 11.92
N ASN A 53 2.07 1.98 12.76
CA ASN A 53 2.68 1.61 14.04
C ASN A 53 1.60 1.09 14.98
N LYS A 54 1.38 -0.23 14.96
CA LYS A 54 0.86 -0.96 16.11
C LYS A 54 1.95 -0.97 17.17
N ASP A 55 2.05 0.12 17.92
CA ASP A 55 2.54 0.17 19.30
C ASP A 55 2.32 1.58 19.87
N ALA A 56 1.04 1.94 19.97
CA ALA A 56 0.54 2.58 21.18
C ALA A 56 -0.31 1.53 21.90
N GLY A 57 0.34 0.54 22.51
CA GLY A 57 -0.34 -0.35 23.45
C GLY A 57 -0.58 0.39 24.76
N THR A 58 -1.84 0.54 25.20
CA THR A 58 -2.30 0.41 26.62
C THR A 58 -3.76 0.84 26.78
N ALA A 59 -4.66 -0.15 26.94
CA ALA A 59 -5.72 -0.27 27.97
C ALA A 59 -6.66 -1.43 27.60
#